data_AF-A0A3A5W8N6-F1
#
_entry.id   AF-A0A3A5W8N6-F1
#
_cell.length_a   1.000
_cell.length_b   1.000
_cell.length_c   1.000
_cell.angle_alpha   90.00
_cell.angle_beta   90.00
_cell.angle_gamma   90.00
#
_symmetry.space_group_name_H-M   'P 1'
#
loop_
_entity.id
_entity.type
_entity.pdbx_description
1 polymer ?
#
loop_
_entity_poly.entity_id
_entity_poly.type
_entity_poly.pdbx_seq_one_letter_code
_entity_poly.pdbx_strand_id
1 'polypeptide(L)'
;MKINVSSSHNIDGTLILPLFEGTEIVPETHATGLHVALKSQINRVLADGDFKAKAKSTMTLIGGEGGKAMLVGLGKEDDADLHAYRKAGAAVVAARKKAHGTDLTVRFAGAPVDSMGAFGEGM
;
A
#
# COMPACT_ATOMS: atom_id res chain seq x y z
N MET A 1 3.53 -18.04 1.35
CA MET A 1 3.79 -16.92 0.42
C MET A 1 5.27 -16.92 0.05
N LYS A 2 5.64 -16.54 -1.18
CA LYS A 2 7.05 -16.29 -1.54
C LYS A 2 7.28 -14.79 -1.49
N ILE A 3 8.29 -14.35 -0.73
CA ILE A 3 8.64 -12.93 -0.58
C ILE A 3 10.03 -12.74 -1.18
N ASN A 4 10.19 -11.70 -1.99
CA ASN A 4 11.47 -11.26 -2.54
C ASN A 4 11.58 -9.75 -2.38
N VAL A 5 12.77 -9.28 -1.98
CA VAL A 5 13.09 -7.86 -1.92
C VAL A 5 13.76 -7.49 -3.24
N SER A 6 13.24 -6.47 -3.93
CA SER A 6 13.83 -5.95 -5.16
C SER A 6 14.30 -4.51 -4.94
N SER A 7 15.48 -4.20 -5.45
CA SER A 7 15.96 -2.81 -5.57
C SER A 7 15.38 -2.11 -6.80
N SER A 8 14.76 -2.85 -7.73
CA SER A 8 14.08 -2.24 -8.87
C SER A 8 12.82 -1.51 -8.42
N HIS A 9 12.62 -0.28 -8.87
CA HIS A 9 11.38 0.47 -8.65
C HIS A 9 10.22 0.02 -9.55
N ASN A 10 10.28 -1.20 -10.09
CA ASN A 10 9.20 -1.77 -10.88
C ASN A 10 8.07 -2.27 -9.98
N ILE A 11 6.86 -2.30 -10.52
CA ILE A 11 5.68 -2.87 -9.86
C ILE A 11 5.38 -4.18 -10.56
N ASP A 12 5.42 -5.28 -9.82
CA ASP A 12 4.93 -6.57 -10.28
C ASP A 12 3.53 -6.83 -9.72
N GLY A 13 2.58 -7.12 -10.61
CA GLY A 13 1.17 -7.29 -10.30
C GLY A 13 0.48 -6.05 -9.70
N THR A 14 -0.10 -6.19 -8.51
CA THR A 14 -0.80 -5.08 -7.83
C THR A 14 0.12 -4.35 -6.87
N LEU A 15 0.19 -3.02 -6.97
CA LEU A 15 0.83 -2.18 -5.96
C LEU A 15 0.02 -2.17 -4.66
N ILE A 16 0.63 -2.55 -3.55
CA ILE A 16 0.10 -2.37 -2.20
C ILE A 16 0.81 -1.18 -1.58
N LEU A 17 0.04 -0.17 -1.18
CA LEU A 17 0.56 1.07 -0.63
C LEU A 17 0.02 1.29 0.79
N PRO A 18 0.75 0.85 1.83
CA PRO A 18 0.46 1.19 3.21
C PRO A 18 0.70 2.69 3.46
N LEU A 19 -0.28 3.36 4.06
CA LEU A 19 -0.28 4.80 4.30
C LEU A 19 -0.71 5.08 5.75
N PHE A 20 -0.16 6.13 6.35
CA PHE A 20 -0.63 6.65 7.63
C PHE A 20 -1.83 7.58 7.45
N GLU A 21 -2.65 7.65 8.50
CA GLU A 21 -3.75 8.60 8.59
C GLU A 21 -3.25 10.03 8.40
N GLY A 22 -3.95 10.81 7.57
CA GLY A 22 -3.55 12.18 7.22
C GLY A 22 -2.57 12.29 6.05
N THR A 23 -2.23 11.18 5.38
CA THR A 23 -1.47 11.26 4.12
C THR A 23 -2.33 11.88 3.01
N GLU A 24 -1.98 13.07 2.55
CA GLU A 24 -2.70 13.80 1.49
C GLU A 24 -2.09 13.60 0.10
N ILE A 25 -0.80 13.22 0.04
CA ILE A 25 -0.07 13.00 -1.21
C ILE A 25 0.84 11.80 -1.08
N VAL A 26 1.00 11.04 -2.17
CA VAL A 26 1.97 9.94 -2.22
C VAL A 26 3.38 10.49 -1.98
N PRO A 27 4.10 10.01 -0.94
CA PRO A 27 5.49 10.39 -0.70
C PRO A 27 6.36 10.19 -1.95
N GLU A 28 7.31 11.09 -2.21
CA GLU A 28 8.16 10.99 -3.42
C GLU A 28 8.95 9.68 -3.48
N THR A 29 9.34 9.14 -2.32
CA THR A 29 9.97 7.82 -2.17
C THR A 29 9.10 6.66 -2.70
N HIS A 30 7.78 6.85 -2.79
CA HIS A 30 6.83 5.90 -3.40
C HIS A 30 6.58 6.13 -4.87
N ALA A 31 6.83 7.35 -5.36
CA ALA A 31 6.55 7.75 -6.71
C ALA A 31 7.57 7.22 -7.73
N THR A 32 8.78 6.86 -7.30
CA THR A 32 9.81 6.34 -8.22
C THR A 32 9.31 5.07 -8.92
N GLY A 33 9.32 5.07 -10.25
CA GLY A 33 8.84 3.97 -11.08
C GLY A 33 7.31 3.75 -11.06
N LEU A 34 6.54 4.61 -10.39
CA LEU A 34 5.08 4.60 -10.47
C LEU A 34 4.64 5.29 -11.76
N HIS A 35 3.74 4.67 -12.50
CA HIS A 35 3.16 5.29 -13.69
C HIS A 35 2.45 6.61 -13.31
N VAL A 36 2.61 7.65 -14.14
CA VAL A 36 2.09 9.00 -13.86
C VAL A 36 0.58 8.99 -13.65
N ALA A 37 -0.16 8.22 -14.47
CA ALA A 37 -1.61 8.12 -14.33
C ALA A 37 -2.04 7.45 -13.02
N LEU A 38 -1.37 6.36 -12.60
CA LEU A 38 -1.65 5.70 -11.32
C LEU A 38 -1.30 6.61 -10.13
N LYS A 39 -0.16 7.32 -10.21
CA LYS A 39 0.21 8.34 -9.21
C LYS A 39 -0.86 9.44 -9.09
N SER A 40 -1.32 9.96 -10.23
CA SER A 40 -2.36 11.00 -10.27
C SER A 40 -3.68 10.52 -9.68
N GLN A 41 -4.08 9.27 -9.96
CA GLN A 41 -5.29 8.68 -9.40
C GLN A 41 -5.20 8.52 -7.87
N ILE A 42 -4.07 8.03 -7.36
CA ILE A 42 -3.86 7.91 -5.91
C ILE A 42 -3.89 9.29 -5.26
N ASN A 43 -3.16 10.27 -5.81
CA ASN A 43 -3.12 11.63 -5.27
C ASN A 43 -4.51 12.29 -5.26
N ARG A 44 -5.33 12.07 -6.29
CA ARG A 44 -6.71 12.58 -6.31
C ARG A 44 -7.53 12.01 -5.15
N VAL A 45 -7.49 10.68 -4.97
CA VAL A 45 -8.21 9.99 -3.89
C VAL A 45 -7.78 10.47 -2.50
N LEU A 46 -6.48 10.73 -2.30
CA LEU A 46 -5.96 11.23 -1.03
C LEU A 46 -6.35 12.70 -0.81
N ALA A 47 -6.20 13.55 -1.82
CA ALA A 47 -6.52 14.98 -1.74
C ALA A 47 -8.03 15.24 -1.56
N ASP A 48 -8.87 14.44 -2.20
CA ASP A 48 -10.34 14.53 -2.07
C ASP A 48 -10.83 13.97 -0.72
N GLY A 49 -9.94 13.32 0.05
CA GLY A 49 -10.26 12.72 1.35
C GLY A 49 -11.09 11.43 1.26
N ASP A 50 -11.21 10.85 0.06
CA ASP A 50 -11.90 9.58 -0.21
C ASP A 50 -11.23 8.41 0.52
N PHE A 51 -9.91 8.50 0.74
CA PHE A 51 -9.17 7.54 1.55
C PHE A 51 -8.35 8.24 2.64
N LYS A 52 -8.81 8.12 3.89
CA LYS A 52 -8.15 8.72 5.07
C LYS A 52 -7.14 7.81 5.76
N ALA A 53 -6.81 6.65 5.16
CA ALA A 53 -5.84 5.69 5.69
C ALA A 53 -6.07 5.25 7.16
N LYS A 54 -7.33 5.10 7.56
CA LYS A 54 -7.72 4.57 8.88
C LYS A 54 -7.22 3.13 9.05
N ALA A 55 -6.86 2.73 10.27
CA ALA A 55 -6.35 1.39 10.55
C ALA A 55 -7.24 0.28 9.97
N LYS A 56 -6.64 -0.66 9.23
CA LYS A 56 -7.30 -1.81 8.54
C LYS A 56 -8.24 -1.42 7.40
N SER A 57 -8.37 -0.14 7.05
CA SER A 57 -9.12 0.27 5.87
C SER A 57 -8.31 -0.08 4.61
N THR A 58 -9.02 -0.43 3.54
CA THR A 58 -8.41 -0.68 2.23
C THR A 58 -9.22 0.02 1.15
N MET A 59 -8.56 0.60 0.17
CA MET A 59 -9.22 1.10 -1.05
C MET A 59 -8.53 0.52 -2.28
N THR A 60 -9.34 0.01 -3.20
CA THR A 60 -8.86 -0.60 -4.44
C THR A 60 -8.98 0.39 -5.60
N LEU A 61 -7.90 0.59 -6.32
CA LEU A 61 -7.85 1.36 -7.56
C LEU A 61 -7.58 0.39 -8.71
N ILE A 62 -8.63 0.13 -9.50
CA ILE A 62 -8.58 -0.72 -10.69
C ILE A 62 -9.16 0.09 -11.85
N GLY A 63 -8.48 0.01 -13.00
CA GLY A 63 -8.87 0.73 -14.20
C GLY A 63 -8.06 2.03 -14.34
N GLY A 64 -7.61 2.30 -15.57
CA GLY A 64 -6.66 3.35 -15.90
C GLY A 64 -5.32 2.79 -16.41
N GLU A 65 -4.45 3.68 -16.88
CA GLU A 65 -3.09 3.33 -17.27
C GLU A 65 -2.19 3.20 -16.04
N GLY A 66 -1.22 2.27 -16.08
CA GLY A 66 -0.23 2.13 -15.02
C GLY A 66 -0.49 1.04 -13.99
N GLY A 67 -1.53 0.23 -14.18
CA GLY A 67 -1.76 -0.99 -13.40
C GLY A 67 -2.81 -0.83 -12.31
N LYS A 68 -2.70 -1.67 -11.27
CA LYS A 68 -3.65 -1.75 -10.16
C LYS A 68 -2.97 -1.36 -8.87
N ALA A 69 -3.71 -0.69 -7.97
CA ALA A 69 -3.24 -0.42 -6.63
C ALA A 69 -4.28 -0.78 -5.56
N MET A 70 -3.79 -1.06 -4.36
CA MET A 70 -4.58 -1.12 -3.14
C MET A 70 -3.92 -0.21 -2.10
N LEU A 71 -4.64 0.82 -1.68
CA LEU A 71 -4.26 1.67 -0.56
C LEU A 71 -4.64 0.95 0.74
N VAL A 72 -3.75 0.94 1.73
CA VAL A 72 -3.94 0.24 2.99
C VAL A 72 -3.68 1.21 4.14
N GLY A 73 -4.64 1.35 5.06
CA GLY A 73 -4.51 2.28 6.16
C GLY A 73 -3.82 1.64 7.36
N LEU A 74 -2.70 2.25 7.76
CA LEU A 74 -1.96 1.91 8.98
C LEU A 74 -2.59 2.54 10.23
N GLY A 75 -3.43 3.57 10.06
CA GLY A 75 -3.93 4.38 11.17
C GLY A 75 -2.96 5.51 11.52
N LYS A 76 -3.03 6.01 12.75
CA LYS A 76 -2.14 7.06 13.23
C LYS A 76 -0.71 6.53 13.35
N GLU A 77 0.27 7.36 13.02
CA GLU A 77 1.70 6.99 13.07
C GLU A 77 2.15 6.66 14.50
N ASP A 78 1.69 7.41 15.50
CA ASP A 78 1.99 7.17 16.92
C ASP A 78 1.48 5.81 17.45
N ASP A 79 0.47 5.24 16.78
CA ASP A 79 -0.14 3.95 17.14
C ASP A 79 0.46 2.78 16.31
N ALA A 80 1.44 3.06 15.44
CA ALA A 80 1.94 2.12 14.44
C ALA A 80 3.00 1.16 15.00
N ASP A 81 2.54 0.14 15.72
CA ASP A 81 3.38 -0.95 16.23
C ASP A 81 3.42 -2.17 15.28
N LEU A 82 4.20 -3.20 15.63
CA LEU A 82 4.28 -4.44 14.86
C LEU A 82 2.91 -5.11 14.66
N HIS A 83 1.98 -4.94 15.60
CA HIS A 83 0.63 -5.49 15.50
C HIS A 83 -0.23 -4.72 14.50
N ALA A 84 -0.09 -3.40 14.42
CA ALA A 84 -0.73 -2.56 13.43
C ALA A 84 -0.29 -2.96 12.01
N TYR A 85 1.01 -3.15 11.78
CA TYR A 85 1.53 -3.62 10.49
C TYR A 85 1.03 -5.02 10.14
N ARG A 86 1.04 -5.96 11.08
CA ARG A 86 0.51 -7.33 10.87
C ARG A 86 -0.98 -7.31 10.50
N LYS A 87 -1.77 -6.49 11.20
CA LYS A 87 -3.21 -6.31 10.88
C LYS A 87 -3.43 -5.66 9.51
N ALA A 88 -2.59 -4.71 9.12
CA ALA A 88 -2.65 -4.10 7.79
C ALA A 88 -2.33 -5.12 6.69
N GLY A 89 -1.32 -5.97 6.88
CA GLY A 89 -1.02 -7.09 5.99
C GLY A 89 -2.20 -8.06 5.87
N ALA A 90 -2.82 -8.45 6.98
CA ALA A 90 -4.02 -9.28 6.98
C ALA A 90 -5.20 -8.63 6.26
N ALA A 91 -5.36 -7.30 6.37
CA ALA A 91 -6.38 -6.56 5.64
C ALA A 91 -6.17 -6.61 4.12
N VAL A 92 -4.92 -6.63 3.64
CA VAL A 92 -4.61 -6.84 2.22
C VAL A 92 -5.15 -8.18 1.76
N VAL A 93 -4.85 -9.27 2.47
CA VAL A 93 -5.29 -10.61 2.09
C VAL A 93 -6.80 -10.72 2.09
N ALA A 94 -7.45 -10.17 3.13
CA ALA A 94 -8.90 -10.18 3.25
C ALA A 94 -9.59 -9.38 2.13
N ALA A 95 -9.01 -8.25 1.73
CA ALA A 95 -9.55 -7.38 0.68
C ALA A 95 -9.14 -7.81 -0.74
N ARG A 96 -8.08 -8.61 -0.88
CA ARG A 96 -7.53 -9.07 -2.17
C ARG A 96 -8.53 -10.01 -2.86
N LYS A 97 -9.40 -9.42 -3.67
CA LYS A 97 -10.26 -10.14 -4.61
C LYS A 97 -9.45 -10.70 -5.78
N LYS A 98 -10.05 -11.59 -6.57
CA LYS A 98 -9.44 -12.20 -7.78
C LYS A 98 -8.86 -11.16 -8.74
N ALA A 99 -9.42 -9.96 -8.81
CA ALA A 99 -8.95 -8.87 -9.68
C ALA A 99 -7.49 -8.46 -9.42
N HIS A 100 -6.96 -8.67 -8.22
CA HIS A 100 -5.59 -8.31 -7.89
C HIS A 100 -4.54 -9.30 -8.40
N GLY A 101 -4.92 -10.54 -8.74
CA GLY A 101 -3.95 -11.58 -9.09
C GLY A 101 -3.18 -12.06 -7.86
N THR A 102 -2.13 -12.84 -8.05
CA THR A 102 -1.28 -13.41 -6.99
C THR A 102 0.00 -12.62 -6.73
N ASP A 103 0.43 -11.83 -7.70
CA ASP A 103 1.65 -11.03 -7.61
C ASP A 103 1.30 -9.66 -7.02
N LEU A 104 1.96 -9.34 -5.91
CA LEU A 104 1.73 -8.13 -5.13
C LEU A 104 3.08 -7.48 -4.85
N THR A 105 3.16 -6.16 -5.05
CA THR A 105 4.34 -5.37 -4.70
C THR A 105 3.98 -4.41 -3.58
N VAL A 106 4.58 -4.59 -2.39
CA VAL A 106 4.37 -3.67 -1.25
C VAL A 106 5.46 -2.60 -1.23
N ARG A 107 5.09 -1.33 -1.07
CA ARG A 107 6.05 -0.21 -0.88
C ARG A 107 5.82 0.49 0.45
N PHE A 108 6.85 0.53 1.29
CA PHE A 108 6.82 1.18 2.60
C PHE A 108 7.62 2.48 2.61
N ALA A 109 7.09 3.53 3.26
CA ALA A 109 7.79 4.82 3.42
C ALA A 109 8.48 4.82 4.77
N GLY A 110 9.79 4.52 4.78
CA GLY A 110 10.59 4.65 6.00
C GLY A 110 10.20 3.70 7.13
N ALA A 111 9.42 2.64 6.87
CA ALA A 111 9.07 1.68 7.91
C ALA A 111 10.32 0.90 8.38
N PRO A 112 10.44 0.60 9.68
CA PRO A 112 11.47 -0.32 10.18
C PRO A 112 11.35 -1.71 9.55
N VAL A 113 12.48 -2.41 9.39
CA VAL A 113 12.51 -3.76 8.77
C VAL A 113 11.59 -4.73 9.52
N ASP A 114 11.54 -4.67 10.84
CA ASP A 114 10.67 -5.53 11.65
C ASP A 114 9.18 -5.27 11.37
N SER A 115 8.80 -4.01 11.15
CA SER A 115 7.45 -3.62 10.77
C SER A 115 7.10 -4.11 9.37
N MET A 116 8.03 -4.03 8.41
CA MET A 116 7.85 -4.61 7.08
C MET A 116 7.69 -6.14 7.16
N GLY A 117 8.48 -6.80 8.02
CA GLY A 117 8.38 -8.22 8.32
C GLY A 117 7.03 -8.60 8.91
N ALA A 118 6.55 -7.85 9.90
CA ALA A 118 5.24 -8.07 10.52
C ALA A 118 4.08 -7.90 9.53
N PHE A 119 4.17 -6.92 8.62
CA PHE A 119 3.21 -6.77 7.53
C PHE A 119 3.22 -7.99 6.60
N GLY A 120 4.41 -8.45 6.20
CA GLY A 120 4.58 -9.66 5.38
C GLY A 120 4.10 -10.93 6.09
N GLU A 121 4.24 -11.03 7.42
CA GLU A 121 3.71 -12.14 8.23
C GLU A 121 2.18 -12.16 8.26
N GLY A 122 1.55 -10.98 8.27
CA GLY A 122 0.10 -10.86 8.21
C GLY A 122 -0.49 -11.22 6.83
N MET A 123 0.33 -11.20 5.77
CA MET A 123 -0.05 -11.49 4.39
C MET A 123 0.03 -12.98 4.03
#